data_AF-N6TAH2-F1
#
_entry.id   AF-N6TAH2-F1
#
_cell.length_a   1.000
_cell.length_b   1.000
_cell.length_c   1.000
_cell.angle_alpha   90.00
_cell.angle_beta   90.00
_cell.angle_gamma   90.00
#
_symmetry.space_group_name_H-M   'P 1'
#
loop_
_entity.id
_entity.type
_entity.pdbx_description
1 polymer ?
#
loop_
_entity_poly.entity_id
_entity_poly.type
_entity_poly.pdbx_seq_one_letter_code
_entity_poly.pdbx_strand_id
1 'polypeptide(L)' 'MAVKKLFGNLRNGTADIKSHRWFHHTNFEGIFNRQIEPPFRPKIKSASDTSNFDDYPHSDLKISEHNLFQDQFEEF' A
#
# COMPACT_ATOMS: atom_id res chain seq x y z
N MET A 1 22.90 5.92 17.05
CA MET A 1 22.64 4.54 17.55
C MET A 1 22.32 3.66 16.36
N ALA A 2 23.02 2.53 16.19
CA ALA A 2 23.03 1.81 14.92
C ALA A 2 21.83 0.86 14.76
N VAL A 3 21.12 0.97 13.63
CA VAL A 3 20.03 0.08 13.16
C VAL A 3 20.55 -1.34 12.79
N LYS A 4 21.67 -1.78 13.37
CA LYS A 4 22.43 -2.98 12.97
C LYS A 4 21.79 -4.32 13.37
N LYS A 5 20.57 -4.32 13.92
CA LYS A 5 19.89 -5.52 14.44
C LYS A 5 18.48 -5.76 13.88
N LEU A 6 17.98 -4.87 13.02
CA LEU A 6 16.65 -5.02 12.43
C LEU A 6 16.72 -5.95 11.20
N PHE A 7 15.90 -7.00 11.16
CA PHE A 7 15.74 -7.82 9.95
C PHE A 7 15.28 -6.93 8.79
N GLY A 8 15.83 -7.14 7.60
CA GLY A 8 15.72 -6.17 6.50
C GLY A 8 16.88 -5.17 6.43
N ASN A 9 17.64 -4.99 7.52
CA ASN A 9 18.82 -4.13 7.58
C ASN A 9 20.12 -4.86 8.01
N LEU A 10 20.08 -6.20 8.02
CA LEU A 10 21.25 -7.06 8.18
C LEU A 10 21.89 -7.36 6.82
N ARG A 11 23.02 -8.07 6.81
CA ARG A 11 23.75 -8.41 5.57
C ARG A 11 22.88 -9.15 4.54
N ASN A 12 21.94 -9.99 4.99
CA ASN A 12 21.07 -10.73 4.08
C ASN A 12 19.78 -9.98 3.73
N GLY A 13 19.61 -8.74 4.22
CA GLY A 13 18.48 -7.87 3.91
C GLY A 13 17.12 -8.53 4.18
N THR A 14 16.26 -8.55 3.16
CA THR A 14 14.91 -9.12 3.25
C THR A 14 14.90 -10.65 3.31
N ALA A 15 16.00 -11.33 2.99
CA ALA A 15 16.07 -12.78 3.07
C ALA A 15 15.88 -13.27 4.52
N ASP A 16 16.43 -12.54 5.51
CA ASP A 16 16.26 -12.88 6.93
C ASP A 16 14.78 -12.83 7.37
N ILE A 17 13.97 -11.96 6.74
CA ILE A 17 12.52 -11.90 6.97
C ILE A 17 11.85 -13.11 6.32
N LYS A 18 12.12 -13.35 5.03
CA LYS A 18 11.48 -14.43 4.26
C LYS A 18 11.79 -15.82 4.81
N SER A 19 12.99 -16.03 5.36
CA SER A 19 13.40 -17.31 5.94
C SER A 19 13.03 -17.47 7.43
N HIS A 20 12.39 -16.48 8.05
CA HIS A 20 12.00 -16.57 9.45
C HIS A 20 10.92 -17.64 9.66
N ARG A 21 10.95 -18.36 10.80
CA ARG A 21 10.05 -19.49 11.10
C ARG A 21 8.56 -19.16 10.93
N TRP A 22 8.18 -17.92 11.23
CA TRP A 22 6.79 -17.45 11.05
C TRP A 22 6.31 -17.56 9.59
N PHE A 23 7.21 -17.34 8.62
CA PHE A 23 6.92 -17.40 7.18
C PHE A 23 7.21 -18.77 6.54
N HIS A 24 7.47 -19.83 7.33
CA HIS A 24 7.81 -21.16 6.80
C HIS A 24 6.78 -21.71 5.80
N HIS A 25 5.51 -21.39 5.99
CA HIS A 25 4.41 -21.83 5.12
C HIS A 25 4.01 -20.80 4.07
N THR A 26 4.77 -19.70 3.96
CA THR A 26 4.46 -18.60 3.04
C THR A 26 5.10 -18.87 1.68
N ASN A 27 4.28 -19.21 0.68
CA ASN A 27 4.72 -19.23 -0.71
C ASN A 27 4.77 -17.79 -1.28
N PHE A 28 5.93 -17.13 -1.11
CA PHE A 28 6.12 -15.75 -1.57
C PHE A 28 5.96 -15.57 -3.08
N GLU A 29 6.34 -16.56 -3.89
CA GLU A 29 6.17 -16.50 -5.35
C GLU A 29 4.69 -16.59 -5.74
N GLY A 30 3.93 -17.47 -5.10
CA GLY A 30 2.48 -17.58 -5.29
C GLY A 30 1.75 -16.29 -4.89
N ILE A 31 2.17 -15.63 -3.80
CA ILE A 31 1.63 -14.32 -3.41
C ILE A 31 1.93 -13.27 -4.49
N PHE A 32 3.18 -13.18 -4.93
CA PHE A 32 3.60 -12.22 -5.96
C PHE A 32 2.83 -12.40 -7.26
N ASN A 33 2.63 -13.64 -7.68
CA ASN A 33 1.88 -14.00 -8.88
C ASN A 33 0.36 -13.99 -8.69
N ARG A 34 -0.15 -13.58 -7.51
CA ARG A 34 -1.59 -13.53 -7.18
C ARG A 34 -2.30 -14.89 -7.34
N GLN A 35 -1.60 -15.98 -7.08
CA GLN A 35 -2.09 -17.36 -7.22
C GLN A 35 -2.68 -17.94 -5.93
N ILE A 36 -2.46 -17.27 -4.79
CA ILE A 36 -3.01 -17.69 -3.50
C ILE A 36 -4.37 -17.04 -3.31
N GLU A 37 -5.37 -17.86 -2.98
CA GLU A 37 -6.70 -17.40 -2.58
C GLU A 37 -6.59 -16.52 -1.31
N PRO A 38 -7.09 -15.26 -1.35
CA PRO A 38 -7.03 -14.40 -0.18
C PRO A 38 -8.02 -14.88 0.88
N PRO A 39 -7.71 -14.69 2.18
CA PRO A 39 -8.60 -15.09 3.26
C PRO A 39 -9.92 -14.32 3.28
N PHE A 40 -9.96 -13.15 2.63
CA PHE A 40 -11.15 -12.32 2.51
C PHE A 40 -11.22 -11.71 1.11
N ARG A 41 -12.41 -11.79 0.51
CA ARG A 41 -12.75 -11.11 -0.75
C ARG A 41 -13.86 -10.11 -0.43
N PRO A 42 -13.62 -8.79 -0.57
CA PRO A 42 -14.65 -7.79 -0.29
C PRO A 42 -15.81 -7.95 -1.26
N LYS A 43 -17.02 -7.67 -0.78
CA LYS A 43 -18.22 -7.69 -1.63
C LYS A 43 -18.24 -6.42 -2.45
N ILE A 44 -18.28 -6.57 -3.77
CA ILE A 44 -18.43 -5.48 -4.74
C ILE A 44 -19.56 -5.83 -5.69
N LYS A 45 -20.43 -4.86 -5.97
CA LYS A 45 -21.60 -5.01 -6.83
C LYS A 45 -21.31 -4.56 -8.27
N SER A 46 -20.42 -3.59 -8.44
CA SER A 46 -20.06 -3.02 -9.75
C SER A 46 -18.71 -2.28 -9.68
N ALA A 47 -18.21 -1.82 -10.82
CA ALA A 47 -16.99 -1.01 -10.89
C ALA A 47 -17.11 0.36 -10.20
N SER A 48 -18.33 0.85 -9.95
CA SER A 48 -18.60 2.12 -9.28
C SER A 48 -19.10 1.94 -7.83
N ASP A 49 -19.03 0.73 -7.28
CA ASP A 49 -19.53 0.44 -5.94
C ASP A 49 -18.64 1.08 -4.85
N THR A 50 -19.20 2.05 -4.14
CA THR A 50 -18.53 2.75 -3.03
C THR A 50 -18.90 2.20 -1.64
N SER A 51 -19.62 1.08 -1.54
CA SER A 51 -20.14 0.55 -0.26
C SER A 51 -19.10 0.06 0.75
N ASN A 52 -17.83 -0.04 0.35
CA ASN A 52 -16.71 -0.36 1.25
C ASN A 52 -15.96 0.90 1.73
N PHE A 53 -16.48 2.10 1.44
CA PHE A 53 -15.97 3.38 1.91
C PHE A 53 -17.00 4.03 2.84
N ASP A 54 -16.52 4.90 3.74
CA ASP A 54 -17.39 5.72 4.59
C ASP A 54 -17.97 6.90 3.79
N ASP A 55 -19.16 7.36 4.19
CA ASP A 55 -19.79 8.55 3.64
C ASP A 55 -19.14 9.80 4.25
N TYR A 56 -18.58 10.66 3.40
CA TYR A 56 -18.03 11.97 3.78
C TYR A 56 -18.92 13.10 3.24
N PRO A 57 -19.04 14.24 3.96
CA PRO A 57 -19.75 15.40 3.44
C PRO A 57 -19.18 15.86 2.10
N HIS A 58 -20.07 16.07 1.14
CA HIS A 58 -19.68 16.66 -0.14
C HIS A 58 -19.28 18.13 0.07
N SER A 59 -18.15 18.52 -0.50
CA SER A 59 -17.75 19.91 -0.63
C SER A 59 -17.50 20.23 -2.09
N ASP A 60 -17.90 21.42 -2.52
CA ASP A 60 -17.63 21.87 -3.87
C ASP A 60 -16.14 22.13 -4.04
N LEU A 61 -15.60 21.69 -5.18
CA LEU A 61 -14.23 22.00 -5.57
C LEU A 61 -14.10 23.51 -5.80
N LYS A 62 -13.30 24.17 -4.97
CA LYS A 62 -12.99 25.59 -5.12
C LYS A 62 -11.78 25.75 -6.05
N ILE A 63 -12.05 26.21 -7.26
CA ILE A 63 -11.00 26.50 -8.24
C ILE A 63 -10.61 27.98 -8.09
N SER A 64 -9.33 28.24 -7.88
CA SER A 64 -8.78 29.60 -7.85
C SER A 64 -8.69 30.18 -9.25
N GLU A 65 -8.98 31.47 -9.41
CA GLU A 65 -8.78 32.20 -10.67
C GLU A 65 -7.30 32.34 -11.05
N HIS A 66 -6.40 32.19 -10.08
CA HIS A 66 -4.95 32.33 -10.26
C HIS A 66 -4.20 31.10 -9.75
N ASN A 67 -3.06 30.82 -10.39
CA ASN A 67 -2.13 29.81 -9.89
C ASN A 67 -1.51 30.30 -8.58
N LEU A 68 -1.77 29.59 -7.48
CA LEU A 68 -1.38 30.01 -6.14
C LEU A 68 0.04 29.58 -5.75
N PHE A 69 0.58 28.54 -6.41
CA PHE A 69 1.76 27.83 -5.92
C PHE A 69 2.65 27.33 -7.07
N GLN A 70 2.76 28.13 -8.14
CA GLN A 70 3.47 27.74 -9.35
C GLN A 70 4.90 27.26 -9.08
N ASP A 71 5.65 28.00 -8.25
CA ASP A 71 7.05 27.68 -7.96
C ASP A 71 7.18 26.47 -7.01
N GLN A 72 6.23 26.26 -6.10
CA GLN A 72 6.26 25.16 -5.13
C GLN A 72 5.92 23.81 -5.75
N PHE A 73 5.13 23.80 -6.83
CA PHE A 73 4.71 22.59 -7.53
C PHE A 73 5.27 22.53 -8.95
N GLU A 74 6.39 23.21 -9.23
CA GLU A 74 7.01 23.23 -10.58
C GLU A 74 7.39 21.83 -11.09
N GLU A 75 7.77 20.93 -10.17
CA GLU A 75 8.19 19.55 -10.49
C GLU A 75 7.17 18.47 -10.06
N PHE A 76 5.97 18.86 -9.62
CA PHE A 76 4.93 17.90 -9.23
C PHE A 76 4.29 17.24 -10.47
#